data_AF-A0A0A2CKI3-F1
#
_entry.id   AF-A0A0A2CKI3-F1
#
_cell.length_a   1.000
_cell.length_b   1.000
_cell.length_c   1.000
_cell.angle_alpha   90.00
_cell.angle_beta   90.00
_cell.angle_gamma   90.00
#
_symmetry.space_group_name_H-M   'P 1'
#
loop_
_entity.id
_entity.type
_entity.pdbx_description
1 polymer ?
#
loop_
_entity_poly.entity_id
_entity_poly.type
_entity_poly.pdbx_seq_one_letter_code
_entity_poly.pdbx_strand_id
1 'polypeptide(L)'
;MKDLVTTSDTVIGSLCREVDGIRHRCRSLLEAMAKCNDESLSCRLKREFQQLSNRRIVLLETAKDMQSKGIEDKLSIAFLIEISSRPLAL
;
A
#
# COMPACT_ATOMS: atom_id res chain seq x y z
N MET A 1 -14.54 19.11 4.35
CA MET A 1 -13.16 19.51 4.68
C MET A 1 -12.46 19.81 3.37
N LYS A 2 -11.79 20.96 3.28
CA LYS A 2 -11.10 21.40 2.07
C LYS A 2 -9.95 20.45 1.75
N ASP A 3 -10.01 19.81 0.59
CA ASP A 3 -8.85 19.16 -0.02
C ASP A 3 -7.84 20.26 -0.41
N LEU A 4 -6.99 20.64 0.56
CA LEU A 4 -5.74 21.31 0.26
C LEU A 4 -4.81 20.26 -0.36
N VAL A 5 -4.92 20.10 -1.69
CA VAL A 5 -3.84 19.51 -2.47
C VAL A 5 -2.67 20.48 -2.39
N THR A 6 -1.82 20.30 -1.39
CA THR A 6 -0.55 21.02 -1.29
C THR A 6 0.35 20.48 -2.39
N THR A 7 0.75 21.35 -3.33
CA THR A 7 1.63 21.09 -4.47
C THR A 7 3.09 20.77 -4.08
N SER A 8 3.29 20.12 -2.94
CA SER A 8 4.59 19.76 -2.38
C SER A 8 4.60 18.34 -1.80
N ASP A 9 3.77 17.44 -2.34
CA ASP A 9 3.94 16.02 -2.07
C ASP A 9 5.13 15.51 -2.88
N THR A 10 6.21 15.14 -2.20
CA THR A 10 7.30 14.43 -2.84
C THR A 10 6.78 13.12 -3.41
N VAL A 11 7.41 12.62 -4.46
CA VAL A 11 7.06 11.31 -5.04
C VAL A 11 7.08 10.24 -3.95
N ILE A 12 8.09 10.25 -3.07
CA ILE A 12 8.20 9.30 -1.96
C ILE A 12 7.04 9.47 -0.97
N GLY A 13 6.67 10.71 -0.62
CA GLY A 13 5.52 10.98 0.25
C GLY A 13 4.21 10.45 -0.33
N SER A 14 4.01 10.57 -1.64
CA SER A 14 2.84 10.02 -2.34
C SER A 14 2.83 8.49 -2.30
N LEU A 15 3.98 7.84 -2.52
CA LEU A 15 4.12 6.39 -2.43
C LEU A 15 3.86 5.89 -1.00
N CYS A 16 4.32 6.61 0.03
CA CYS A 16 4.03 6.25 1.42
C CYS A 16 2.52 6.25 1.72
N ARG A 17 1.81 7.30 1.29
CA ARG A 17 0.34 7.37 1.45
C ARG A 17 -0.39 6.28 0.67
N GLU A 18 0.13 5.90 -0.50
CA GLU A 18 -0.41 4.79 -1.26
C GLU A 18 -0.28 3.46 -0.49
N VAL A 19 0.90 3.20 0.11
CA VAL A 19 1.11 2.01 0.95
C VAL A 19 0.15 2.00 2.14
N ASP A 20 0.00 3.13 2.84
CA ASP A 20 -0.94 3.24 3.97
C ASP A 20 -2.40 3.02 3.54
N GLY A 21 -2.79 3.58 2.39
CA GLY A 21 -4.10 3.35 1.78
C GLY A 21 -4.36 1.89 1.45
N ILE A 22 -3.36 1.21 0.88
CA ILE A 22 -3.41 -0.24 0.61
C ILE A 22 -3.60 -1.02 1.91
N ARG A 23 -2.81 -0.73 2.95
CA ARG A 23 -2.88 -1.40 4.25
C ARG A 23 -4.25 -1.24 4.89
N HIS A 24 -4.81 -0.03 4.86
CA HIS A 24 -6.14 0.24 5.38
C HIS A 24 -7.22 -0.55 4.64
N ARG A 25 -7.21 -0.51 3.29
CA ARG A 25 -8.18 -1.25 2.47
C ARG A 25 -8.08 -2.76 2.66
N CYS A 26 -6.88 -3.31 2.74
CA CYS A 26 -6.67 -4.73 3.01
C CYS A 26 -7.26 -5.15 4.36
N ARG A 27 -7.11 -4.33 5.41
CA ARG A 27 -7.73 -4.61 6.72
C ARG A 27 -9.26 -4.65 6.62
N SER A 28 -9.85 -3.65 5.98
CA SER A 28 -11.30 -3.59 5.76
C SER A 28 -11.81 -4.78 4.93
N LEU A 29 -11.05 -5.23 3.93
CA LEU A 29 -11.40 -6.42 3.14
C LEU A 29 -11.34 -7.70 3.97
N LEU A 30 -10.32 -7.87 4.82
CA LEU A 30 -10.22 -9.04 5.70
C LEU A 30 -11.42 -9.11 6.67
N GLU A 31 -11.81 -7.97 7.26
CA GLU A 31 -12.98 -7.88 8.12
C GLU A 31 -14.29 -8.17 7.37
N ALA A 32 -14.43 -7.67 6.13
CA ALA A 32 -15.59 -7.94 5.28
C ALA A 32 -15.67 -9.42 4.89
N MET A 33 -14.54 -10.02 4.52
CA MET A 33 -14.44 -11.44 4.17
C MET A 33 -14.80 -12.34 5.35
N ALA A 34 -14.41 -11.97 6.58
CA ALA A 34 -14.74 -12.74 7.79
C ALA A 34 -16.24 -12.81 8.10
N LYS A 35 -17.04 -11.86 7.57
CA LYS A 35 -18.49 -11.76 7.80
C LYS A 35 -19.31 -12.09 6.56
N CYS A 36 -18.66 -12.42 5.43
CA CYS A 36 -19.33 -12.61 4.15
C CYS A 36 -19.83 -14.05 3.99
N ASN A 37 -21.15 -14.22 3.91
CA ASN A 37 -21.79 -15.51 3.64
C ASN A 37 -22.11 -15.74 2.16
N ASP A 38 -21.96 -14.71 1.32
CA ASP A 38 -22.18 -14.82 -0.13
C ASP A 38 -20.89 -15.22 -0.85
N GLU A 39 -20.91 -16.36 -1.53
CA GLU A 39 -19.72 -16.93 -2.16
C GLU A 39 -19.19 -16.08 -3.33
N SER A 40 -20.09 -15.50 -4.13
CA SER A 40 -19.73 -14.65 -5.27
C SER A 40 -19.04 -13.37 -4.80
N LEU A 41 -19.60 -12.73 -3.77
CA LEU A 41 -19.02 -11.57 -3.11
C LEU A 41 -17.69 -11.91 -2.44
N SER A 42 -17.62 -13.05 -1.73
CA SER A 42 -16.37 -13.53 -1.13
C SER A 42 -15.25 -13.71 -2.17
N CYS A 43 -15.56 -14.28 -3.33
CA CYS A 43 -14.61 -14.41 -4.45
C CYS A 43 -14.12 -13.05 -4.95
N ARG A 44 -15.01 -12.05 -5.06
CA ARG A 44 -14.66 -10.70 -5.49
C ARG A 44 -13.77 -9.99 -4.46
N LEU A 45 -14.09 -10.11 -3.16
CA LEU A 45 -13.28 -9.53 -2.08
C LEU A 45 -11.87 -10.15 -2.03
N LYS A 46 -11.76 -11.47 -2.19
CA LYS A 46 -10.46 -12.17 -2.30
C LYS A 46 -9.64 -11.66 -3.47
N ARG A 47 -10.28 -11.43 -4.63
CA ARG A 47 -9.61 -10.90 -5.83
C ARG A 47 -9.10 -9.48 -5.59
N GLU A 48 -9.90 -8.61 -4.98
CA GLU A 48 -9.46 -7.24 -4.64
C GLU A 48 -8.29 -7.28 -3.65
N PHE A 49 -8.36 -8.13 -2.62
CA PHE A 49 -7.27 -8.29 -1.66
C PHE A 49 -5.96 -8.73 -2.35
N GLN A 50 -6.05 -9.71 -3.26
CA GLN A 50 -4.89 -10.16 -4.05
C GLN A 50 -4.29 -9.02 -4.89
N GLN A 51 -5.13 -8.21 -5.55
CA GLN A 51 -4.69 -7.07 -6.35
C GLN A 51 -3.95 -6.02 -5.51
N LEU A 52 -4.50 -5.69 -4.33
CA LEU A 52 -3.87 -4.76 -3.39
C LEU A 52 -2.55 -5.31 -2.82
N SER A 53 -2.50 -6.60 -2.52
CA SER A 53 -1.27 -7.27 -2.07
C SER A 53 -0.19 -7.22 -3.14
N ASN A 54 -0.53 -7.52 -4.40
CA ASN A 54 0.39 -7.42 -5.53
C ASN A 54 0.89 -5.97 -5.72
N ARG A 55 0.00 -4.98 -5.61
CA ARG A 55 0.39 -3.57 -5.71
C ARG A 55 1.39 -3.17 -4.63
N ARG A 56 1.21 -3.64 -3.38
CA ARG A 56 2.18 -3.43 -2.29
C ARG A 56 3.56 -3.99 -2.64
N ILE A 57 3.61 -5.19 -3.24
CA ILE A 57 4.87 -5.82 -3.65
C ILE A 57 5.58 -4.95 -4.70
N VAL A 58 4.85 -4.47 -5.70
CA VAL A 58 5.41 -3.57 -6.73
C VAL A 58 5.94 -2.26 -6.11
N LEU A 59 5.26 -1.70 -5.10
CA LEU A 59 5.75 -0.52 -4.38
C LEU A 59 7.04 -0.80 -3.60
N LEU A 60 7.15 -1.98 -2.98
CA LEU A 60 8.37 -2.41 -2.30
C LEU A 60 9.54 -2.58 -3.28
N GLU A 61 9.30 -3.21 -4.44
CA GLU A 61 10.30 -3.36 -5.50
C GLU A 61 10.75 -1.99 -6.03
N THR A 62 9.80 -1.09 -6.30
CA THR A 62 10.08 0.28 -6.73
C THR A 62 10.96 1.01 -5.71
N ALA A 63 10.67 0.88 -4.41
CA ALA A 63 11.44 1.53 -3.35
C ALA A 63 12.87 0.97 -3.26
N LYS A 64 13.05 -0.35 -3.45
CA LYS A 64 14.37 -0.98 -3.51
C LYS A 64 15.16 -0.52 -4.75
N ASP A 65 14.50 -0.36 -5.89
CA ASP A 65 15.12 0.18 -7.10
C ASP A 65 15.53 1.65 -6.94
N MET A 66 14.74 2.44 -6.22
CA MET A 66 15.08 3.83 -5.87
C MET A 66 16.32 3.88 -4.97
N GLN A 67 16.42 2.96 -4.01
CA GLN A 67 17.59 2.84 -3.14
C GLN A 67 18.85 2.46 -3.94
N SER A 68 18.75 1.48 -4.84
CA SER A 68 19.90 1.00 -5.63
C SER A 68 20.39 2.04 -6.65
N LYS A 69 19.51 2.91 -7.16
CA LYS A 69 19.84 4.04 -8.04
C LYS A 69 20.45 5.24 -7.31
N GLY A 70 20.57 5.20 -5.98
CA GLY A 70 21.27 6.21 -5.21
C GLY A 70 20.54 7.56 -5.11
N ILE A 71 19.20 7.56 -5.08
CA ILE A 71 18.43 8.78 -4.82
C ILE A 71 18.84 9.37 -3.45
N GLU A 72 19.01 10.69 -3.41
CA GLU A 72 19.62 11.42 -2.30
C GLU A 72 18.84 11.30 -0.96
N ASP A 73 17.52 11.22 -1.02
CA ASP A 73 16.65 11.10 0.15
C ASP A 73 16.60 9.66 0.70
N LYS A 74 17.74 9.24 1.27
CA LYS A 74 17.94 7.89 1.82
C LYS A 74 16.98 7.55 2.96
N LEU A 75 16.62 8.53 3.79
CA LEU A 75 15.73 8.32 4.94
C LEU A 75 14.31 8.02 4.48
N SER A 76 13.75 8.84 3.58
CA SER A 76 12.39 8.62 3.09
C SER A 76 12.28 7.32 2.29
N ILE A 77 13.33 6.93 1.54
CA ILE A 77 13.36 5.65 0.84
C ILE A 77 13.40 4.48 1.82
N ALA A 78 14.27 4.54 2.85
CA ALA A 78 14.32 3.52 3.88
C ALA A 78 12.96 3.36 4.59
N PHE A 79 12.30 4.48 4.88
CA PHE A 79 10.95 4.48 5.45
C PHE A 79 9.93 3.82 4.51
N LEU A 80 9.94 4.17 3.21
CA LEU A 80 9.05 3.55 2.21
C LEU A 80 9.26 2.03 2.11
N ILE A 81 10.51 1.57 2.09
CA ILE A 81 10.85 0.14 2.09
C ILE A 81 10.28 -0.54 3.34
N GLU A 82 10.51 0.04 4.51
CA GLU A 82 10.05 -0.47 5.80
C GLU A 82 8.53 -0.66 5.80
N ILE A 83 7.75 0.40 5.50
CA ILE A 83 6.29 0.32 5.53
C ILE A 83 5.71 -0.63 4.47
N SER A 84 6.36 -0.75 3.31
CA SER A 84 5.94 -1.64 2.22
C SER A 84 6.24 -3.12 2.50
N SER A 85 7.27 -3.39 3.31
CA SER A 85 7.70 -4.74 3.67
C SER A 85 6.82 -5.41 4.73
N ARG A 86 6.08 -4.60 5.51
CA ARG A 86 5.21 -5.10 6.58
C ARG A 86 4.10 -6.01 6.04
N PRO A 87 3.79 -7.13 6.71
CA PRO A 87 2.64 -7.97 6.39
C PRO A 87 1.33 -7.18 6.35
N LEU A 88 0.39 -7.62 5.51
CA LEU A 88 -0.96 -7.06 5.40
C LEU A 88 -1.95 -7.69 6.39
N ALA A 89 -1.67 -8.90 6.84
CA ALA A 89 -2.39 -9.57 7.91
C ALA A 89 -1.58 -9.44 9.21
N LEU A 90 -2.29 -9.28 10.33
CA LEU A 90 -1.73 -9.40 11.68
C LEU A 90 -1.58 -10.88 12.05
#